data_AF-A0A3M1SMY2-F1
#
_entry.id   AF-A0A3M1SMY2-F1
#
_cell.length_a   1.000
_cell.length_b   1.000
_cell.length_c   1.000
_cell.angle_alpha   90.00
_cell.angle_beta   90.00
_cell.angle_gamma   90.00
#
_symmetry.space_group_name_H-M   'P 1'
#
loop_
_entity.id
_entity.type
_entity.pdbx_description
1 polymer ?
#
loop_
_entity_poly.entity_id
_entity_poly.type
_entity_poly.pdbx_seq_one_letter_code
_entity_poly.pdbx_strand_id
1 'polypeptide(L)'
;MKYRQLAKSPLALSILAALLLVSGCQRNDELDRLRMENARLKAELAQLKAQQEEEREATSQSEASPTVEFEDIKGKFGESAITNLAKLGVFETTMGEFNPTKPITRAEFARWLVRANNAIWFDQPDKRIRETEGGQASFTDVPPTHPDFRYIQGLANSGIAIGYDETTFKPDQPLTREQMIAIKIGTDKGEIEDFESATKNLVSLEPGQLGSAVPDWSDRSEISPQFIPAFNSQYYVIQTGTNLVLEENLMRNVERTFGAIKAFKPKTPVTRGEAAVCLSKMGDRAIGNLGSRTVEQALRNKALQESPAL
;
A
#
# COMPACT_ATOMS: atom_id res chain seq x y z
N MET A 1 35.41 57.89 -37.47
CA MET A 1 36.84 57.56 -37.26
C MET A 1 36.98 56.77 -35.98
N LYS A 2 37.80 55.70 -35.98
CA LYS A 2 38.25 54.89 -34.84
C LYS A 2 37.25 53.93 -34.14
N TYR A 3 36.60 53.01 -34.85
CA TYR A 3 36.20 51.70 -34.27
C TYR A 3 36.17 50.57 -35.33
N ARG A 4 36.97 50.68 -36.40
CA ARG A 4 37.13 49.65 -37.44
C ARG A 4 38.57 49.13 -37.44
N GLN A 5 39.08 48.80 -36.24
CA GLN A 5 40.44 48.28 -36.06
C GLN A 5 40.59 47.31 -34.89
N LEU A 6 39.52 46.61 -34.47
CA LEU A 6 39.63 45.54 -33.47
C LEU A 6 39.15 44.15 -33.91
N ALA A 7 38.74 43.96 -35.17
CA ALA A 7 38.28 42.65 -35.66
C ALA A 7 39.25 41.94 -36.63
N LYS A 8 40.52 42.37 -36.71
CA LYS A 8 41.53 41.77 -37.60
C LYS A 8 42.89 41.55 -36.93
N SER A 9 42.93 41.41 -35.60
CA SER A 9 44.10 40.74 -35.02
C SER A 9 43.95 39.23 -35.28
N PRO A 10 45.01 38.52 -35.69
CA PRO A 10 44.97 37.07 -35.82
C PRO A 10 44.54 36.39 -34.50
N LEU A 11 44.77 37.07 -33.37
CA LEU A 11 44.30 36.65 -32.04
C LEU A 11 42.77 36.67 -31.92
N ALA A 12 42.07 37.70 -32.42
CA ALA A 12 40.61 37.81 -32.33
C ALA A 12 39.88 36.81 -33.24
N LEU A 13 40.42 36.53 -34.43
CA LEU A 13 39.92 35.48 -35.33
C LEU A 13 40.17 34.08 -34.77
N SER A 14 41.33 33.86 -34.13
CA SER A 14 41.64 32.63 -33.41
C SER A 14 40.70 32.40 -32.21
N ILE A 15 40.42 33.43 -31.42
CA ILE A 15 39.49 33.35 -30.28
C ILE A 15 38.06 33.08 -30.75
N LEU A 16 37.59 33.73 -31.84
CA LEU A 16 36.26 33.50 -32.40
C LEU A 16 36.13 32.09 -33.02
N ALA A 17 37.17 31.61 -33.71
CA ALA A 17 37.23 30.24 -34.23
C ALA A 17 37.28 29.20 -33.11
N ALA A 18 38.06 29.46 -32.04
CA ALA A 18 38.10 28.62 -30.86
C ALA A 18 36.75 28.61 -30.11
N LEU A 19 36.05 29.75 -30.01
CA LEU A 19 34.70 29.82 -29.42
C LEU A 19 33.66 29.07 -30.27
N LEU A 20 33.73 29.15 -31.60
CA LEU A 20 32.84 28.39 -32.50
C LEU A 20 33.16 26.90 -32.49
N LEU A 21 34.44 26.52 -32.41
CA LEU A 21 34.88 25.13 -32.26
C LEU A 21 34.47 24.56 -30.90
N VAL A 22 34.66 25.31 -29.80
CA VAL A 22 34.22 24.91 -28.45
C VAL A 22 32.69 24.82 -28.39
N SER A 23 31.96 25.77 -28.99
CA SER A 23 30.49 25.72 -29.05
C SER A 23 29.95 24.62 -29.98
N GLY A 24 30.74 24.20 -30.99
CA GLY A 24 30.45 23.07 -31.85
C GLY A 24 30.74 21.73 -31.18
N CYS A 25 31.86 21.62 -30.46
CA CYS A 25 32.21 20.46 -29.63
C CYS A 25 31.22 20.26 -28.49
N GLN A 26 30.88 21.31 -27.72
CA GLN A 26 29.90 21.22 -26.63
C GLN A 26 28.53 20.75 -27.12
N ARG A 27 28.10 21.20 -28.31
CA ARG A 27 26.81 20.81 -28.91
C ARG A 27 26.82 19.37 -29.44
N ASN A 28 27.96 18.89 -29.93
CA ASN A 28 28.12 17.50 -30.36
C ASN A 28 28.22 16.55 -29.14
N ASP A 29 28.91 16.96 -28.07
CA ASP A 29 29.00 16.20 -26.82
C ASP A 29 27.64 16.07 -26.14
N GLU A 30 26.84 17.15 -26.13
CA GLU A 30 25.47 17.14 -25.60
C GLU A 30 24.53 16.27 -26.45
N LEU A 31 24.67 16.34 -27.79
CA LEU A 31 23.91 15.49 -28.70
C LEU A 31 24.23 13.99 -28.52
N ASP A 32 25.49 13.65 -28.29
CA ASP A 32 25.90 12.27 -28.06
C ASP A 32 25.45 11.77 -26.67
N ARG A 33 25.44 12.62 -25.64
CA ARG A 33 24.80 12.32 -24.35
C ARG A 33 23.32 12.01 -24.51
N LEU A 34 22.57 12.85 -25.23
CA LEU A 34 21.14 12.66 -25.46
C LEU A 34 20.82 11.40 -26.27
N ARG A 35 21.71 11.00 -27.21
CA ARG A 35 21.58 9.74 -27.95
C ARG A 35 21.79 8.53 -27.05
N MET A 36 22.78 8.57 -26.16
CA MET A 36 23.02 7.51 -25.18
C MET A 36 21.85 7.38 -24.19
N GLU A 37 21.32 8.50 -23.70
CA GLU A 37 20.16 8.51 -22.81
C GLU A 37 18.89 7.98 -23.50
N ASN A 38 18.62 8.38 -24.75
CA ASN A 38 17.53 7.82 -25.54
C ASN A 38 17.67 6.31 -25.79
N ALA A 39 18.89 5.84 -26.04
CA ALA A 39 19.15 4.41 -26.21
C ALA A 39 18.89 3.64 -24.91
N ARG A 40 19.31 4.20 -23.76
CA ARG A 40 19.02 3.65 -22.43
C ARG A 40 17.51 3.59 -22.16
N LEU A 41 16.79 4.70 -22.35
CA LEU A 41 15.34 4.75 -22.12
C LEU A 41 14.56 3.81 -23.04
N LYS A 42 15.01 3.62 -24.29
CA LYS A 42 14.42 2.63 -25.21
C LYS A 42 14.65 1.20 -24.74
N ALA A 43 15.84 0.89 -24.20
CA ALA A 43 16.12 -0.42 -23.63
C ALA A 43 15.28 -0.68 -22.37
N GLU A 44 15.14 0.32 -21.50
CA GLU A 44 14.30 0.25 -20.30
C GLU A 44 12.82 0.05 -20.66
N LEU A 45 12.31 0.78 -21.65
CA LEU A 45 10.95 0.61 -22.16
C LEU A 45 10.73 -0.78 -22.79
N ALA A 46 11.75 -1.35 -23.45
CA ALA A 46 11.68 -2.70 -23.99
C ALA A 46 11.63 -3.76 -22.87
N GLN A 47 12.42 -3.58 -21.80
CA GLN A 47 12.38 -4.45 -20.63
C GLN A 47 11.04 -4.39 -19.90
N LEU A 48 10.47 -3.20 -19.72
CA LEU A 48 9.13 -3.03 -19.11
C LEU A 48 8.02 -3.68 -19.96
N LYS A 49 8.11 -3.59 -21.28
CA LYS A 49 7.17 -4.26 -22.18
C LYS A 49 7.32 -5.77 -22.17
N ALA A 50 8.55 -6.29 -22.16
CA ALA A 50 8.81 -7.72 -22.03
C ALA A 50 8.28 -8.24 -20.69
N GLN A 51 8.49 -7.51 -19.59
CA GLN A 51 7.88 -7.81 -18.29
C GLN A 51 6.35 -7.82 -18.43
N GLN A 52 5.72 -6.81 -19.01
CA GLN A 52 4.26 -6.81 -19.20
C GLN A 52 3.72 -7.97 -20.07
N GLU A 53 4.48 -8.41 -21.08
CA GLU A 53 4.12 -9.54 -21.93
C GLU A 53 4.27 -10.87 -21.18
N GLU A 54 5.39 -11.07 -20.47
CA GLU A 54 5.61 -12.21 -19.57
C GLU A 54 4.53 -12.27 -18.48
N GLU A 55 4.13 -11.12 -17.93
CA GLU A 55 3.03 -11.00 -16.98
C GLU A 55 1.67 -11.40 -17.59
N ARG A 56 1.41 -11.05 -18.86
CA ARG A 56 0.20 -11.44 -19.59
C ARG A 56 0.19 -12.93 -19.91
N GLU A 57 1.32 -13.47 -20.35
CA GLU A 57 1.46 -14.89 -20.70
C GLU A 57 1.35 -15.78 -19.45
N ALA A 58 2.01 -15.40 -18.35
CA ALA A 58 1.88 -16.07 -17.05
C ALA A 58 0.44 -16.01 -16.49
N THR A 59 -0.30 -14.94 -16.78
CA THR A 59 -1.72 -14.83 -16.42
C THR A 59 -2.59 -15.82 -17.21
N SER A 60 -2.26 -16.09 -18.48
CA SER A 60 -3.04 -17.02 -19.32
C SER A 60 -2.76 -18.51 -19.03
N GLN A 61 -1.57 -18.84 -18.52
CA GLN A 61 -1.19 -20.23 -18.23
C GLN A 61 -1.54 -20.69 -16.80
N SER A 62 -1.92 -19.76 -15.91
CA SER A 62 -2.28 -20.03 -14.51
C SER A 62 -3.75 -20.42 -14.27
N GLU A 63 -4.56 -20.60 -15.32
CA GLU A 63 -6.02 -20.82 -15.21
C GLU A 63 -6.44 -22.23 -14.70
N ALA A 64 -5.50 -23.13 -14.38
CA ALA A 64 -5.81 -24.45 -13.84
C ALA A 64 -5.86 -24.52 -12.29
N SER A 65 -6.12 -23.40 -11.62
CA SER A 65 -6.44 -23.36 -10.18
C SER A 65 -7.94 -23.63 -9.94
N PRO A 66 -8.35 -24.18 -8.78
CA PRO A 66 -9.76 -24.39 -8.47
C PRO A 66 -10.55 -23.09 -8.68
N THR A 67 -11.62 -23.17 -9.47
CA THR A 67 -12.46 -22.04 -9.84
C THR A 67 -13.16 -21.51 -8.60
N VAL A 68 -12.58 -20.46 -8.01
CA VAL A 68 -13.27 -19.67 -7.00
C VAL A 68 -14.19 -18.69 -7.71
N GLU A 69 -15.46 -19.04 -7.80
CA GLU A 69 -16.48 -18.23 -8.46
C GLU A 69 -17.60 -17.90 -7.47
N PHE A 70 -17.72 -16.61 -7.17
CA PHE A 70 -18.88 -16.04 -6.50
C PHE A 70 -19.74 -15.37 -7.57
N GLU A 71 -20.99 -15.81 -7.74
CA GLU A 71 -21.87 -15.22 -8.75
C GLU A 71 -22.35 -13.80 -8.37
N ASP A 72 -22.53 -13.57 -7.07
CA ASP A 72 -23.13 -12.36 -6.50
C ASP A 72 -22.17 -11.15 -6.47
N ILE A 73 -20.90 -11.34 -6.85
CA ILE A 73 -19.91 -10.25 -6.94
C ILE A 73 -19.76 -9.67 -8.35
N LYS A 74 -20.33 -10.31 -9.39
CA LYS A 74 -20.19 -9.86 -10.78
C LYS A 74 -20.75 -8.44 -10.95
N GLY A 75 -19.92 -7.55 -11.46
CA GLY A 75 -20.21 -6.13 -11.63
C GLY A 75 -20.34 -5.35 -10.32
N LYS A 76 -19.94 -5.92 -9.18
CA LYS A 76 -19.97 -5.26 -7.86
C LYS A 76 -18.63 -4.63 -7.54
N PHE A 77 -18.68 -3.61 -6.69
CA PHE A 77 -17.48 -2.99 -6.14
C PHE A 77 -16.62 -4.04 -5.41
N GLY A 78 -15.32 -4.05 -5.71
CA GLY A 78 -14.38 -4.97 -5.10
C GLY A 78 -14.31 -6.37 -5.73
N GLU A 79 -15.03 -6.64 -6.83
CA GLU A 79 -15.02 -7.94 -7.52
C GLU A 79 -13.61 -8.53 -7.70
N SER A 80 -12.70 -7.77 -8.32
CA SER A 80 -11.32 -8.23 -8.53
C SER A 80 -10.58 -8.55 -7.23
N ALA A 81 -10.70 -7.68 -6.23
CA ALA A 81 -10.06 -7.88 -4.93
C ALA A 81 -10.59 -9.13 -4.21
N ILE A 82 -11.92 -9.33 -4.25
CA ILE A 82 -12.57 -10.53 -3.70
C ILE A 82 -12.05 -11.76 -4.43
N THR A 83 -12.11 -11.81 -5.75
CA THR A 83 -11.64 -12.94 -6.55
C THR A 83 -10.18 -13.29 -6.25
N ASN A 84 -9.29 -12.30 -6.21
CA ASN A 84 -7.86 -12.54 -5.98
C ASN A 84 -7.54 -12.97 -4.55
N LEU A 85 -8.20 -12.40 -3.54
CA LEU A 85 -8.09 -12.86 -2.16
C LEU A 85 -8.62 -14.29 -1.99
N ALA A 86 -9.68 -14.64 -2.72
CA ALA A 86 -10.26 -15.97 -2.68
C ALA A 86 -9.32 -17.01 -3.32
N LYS A 87 -8.68 -16.69 -4.45
CA LYS A 87 -7.61 -17.50 -5.06
C LYS A 87 -6.41 -17.70 -4.12
N LEU A 88 -6.11 -16.71 -3.27
CA LEU A 88 -5.10 -16.82 -2.22
C LEU A 88 -5.55 -17.62 -0.99
N GLY A 89 -6.80 -18.08 -0.94
CA GLY A 89 -7.35 -18.86 0.17
C GLY A 89 -7.62 -18.02 1.42
N VAL A 90 -7.97 -16.74 1.27
CA VAL A 90 -8.27 -15.84 2.42
C VAL A 90 -9.65 -16.10 3.02
N PHE A 91 -10.62 -16.54 2.21
CA PHE A 91 -11.99 -16.80 2.66
C PHE A 91 -12.18 -18.26 3.07
N GLU A 92 -13.10 -18.52 4.00
CA GLU A 92 -13.42 -19.87 4.47
C GLU A 92 -14.27 -20.64 3.47
N THR A 93 -15.16 -19.94 2.76
CA THR A 93 -15.94 -20.50 1.65
C THR A 93 -15.43 -19.98 0.32
N THR A 94 -15.19 -20.90 -0.62
CA THR A 94 -14.91 -20.62 -2.02
C THR A 94 -16.08 -21.01 -2.94
N MET A 95 -17.21 -21.46 -2.35
CA MET A 95 -18.43 -21.84 -3.07
C MET A 95 -19.67 -21.18 -2.44
N GLY A 96 -20.61 -20.70 -3.27
CA GLY A 96 -21.83 -20.01 -2.82
C GLY A 96 -21.76 -18.49 -2.96
N GLU A 97 -22.54 -17.75 -2.16
CA GLU A 97 -22.59 -16.28 -2.21
C GLU A 97 -21.56 -15.63 -1.27
N PHE A 98 -20.81 -14.65 -1.78
CA PHE A 98 -19.84 -13.89 -0.99
C PHE A 98 -20.50 -12.87 -0.06
N ASN A 99 -21.65 -12.33 -0.47
CA ASN A 99 -22.43 -11.27 0.16
C ASN A 99 -21.63 -9.95 0.32
N PRO A 100 -21.18 -9.30 -0.78
CA PRO A 100 -20.26 -8.17 -0.71
C PRO A 100 -20.81 -6.93 0.02
N THR A 101 -22.13 -6.76 0.09
CA THR A 101 -22.78 -5.61 0.75
C THR A 101 -23.10 -5.84 2.22
N LYS A 102 -22.96 -7.08 2.73
CA LYS A 102 -23.19 -7.40 4.14
C LYS A 102 -22.10 -6.72 5.00
N PRO A 103 -22.46 -6.09 6.13
CA PRO A 103 -21.47 -5.61 7.09
C PRO A 103 -20.56 -6.75 7.58
N ILE A 104 -19.26 -6.48 7.65
CA ILE A 104 -18.28 -7.42 8.21
C ILE A 104 -18.20 -7.24 9.74
N THR A 105 -18.07 -8.35 10.48
CA THR A 105 -17.79 -8.26 11.92
C THR A 105 -16.31 -7.97 12.19
N ARG A 106 -16.01 -7.51 13.40
CA ARG A 106 -14.63 -7.27 13.85
C ARG A 106 -13.79 -8.56 13.82
N ALA A 107 -14.34 -9.69 14.24
CA ALA A 107 -13.66 -10.98 14.20
C ALA A 107 -13.43 -11.49 12.77
N GLU A 108 -14.45 -11.39 11.90
CA GLU A 108 -14.31 -11.76 10.49
C GLU A 108 -13.19 -10.95 9.81
N PHE A 109 -13.13 -9.64 10.05
CA PHE A 109 -12.07 -8.79 9.50
C PHE A 109 -10.69 -9.16 10.04
N ALA A 110 -10.56 -9.40 11.35
CA ALA A 110 -9.29 -9.81 11.96
C ALA A 110 -8.76 -11.11 11.34
N ARG A 111 -9.64 -12.11 11.15
CA ARG A 111 -9.32 -13.36 10.46
C ARG A 111 -8.87 -13.10 9.02
N TRP A 112 -9.63 -12.33 8.25
CA TRP A 112 -9.29 -12.02 6.85
C TRP A 112 -7.96 -11.27 6.74
N LEU A 113 -7.71 -10.33 7.64
CA LEU A 113 -6.47 -9.55 7.70
C LEU A 113 -5.25 -10.45 7.89
N VAL A 114 -5.29 -11.36 8.87
CA VAL A 114 -4.19 -12.31 9.13
C VAL A 114 -3.97 -13.23 7.93
N ARG A 115 -5.05 -13.83 7.39
CA ARG A 115 -4.95 -14.73 6.24
C ARG A 115 -4.42 -14.00 4.99
N ALA A 116 -4.91 -12.80 4.71
CA ALA A 116 -4.45 -11.98 3.60
C ALA A 116 -2.97 -11.60 3.76
N ASN A 117 -2.56 -11.11 4.92
CA ASN A 117 -1.16 -10.77 5.19
C ASN A 117 -0.25 -11.99 4.98
N ASN A 118 -0.62 -13.13 5.55
CA ASN A 118 0.18 -14.35 5.48
C ASN A 118 0.23 -14.95 4.07
N ALA A 119 -0.85 -14.81 3.30
CA ALA A 119 -0.89 -15.25 1.91
C ALA A 119 -0.12 -14.31 0.97
N ILE A 120 -0.16 -13.00 1.22
CA ILE A 120 0.59 -12.00 0.43
C ILE A 120 2.09 -12.14 0.70
N TRP A 121 2.51 -12.32 1.95
CA TRP A 121 3.91 -12.49 2.36
C TRP A 121 4.32 -13.96 2.54
N PHE A 122 3.75 -14.87 1.75
CA PHE A 122 3.98 -16.31 1.91
C PHE A 122 5.45 -16.73 1.79
N ASP A 123 6.22 -16.02 0.97
CA ASP A 123 7.66 -16.22 0.68
C ASP A 123 8.59 -15.43 1.63
N GLN A 124 8.04 -14.64 2.56
CA GLN A 124 8.78 -13.82 3.53
C GLN A 124 8.25 -14.07 4.95
N PRO A 125 8.68 -15.16 5.61
CA PRO A 125 8.12 -15.61 6.88
C PRO A 125 8.19 -14.60 8.03
N ASP A 126 9.17 -13.70 8.02
CA ASP A 126 9.37 -12.61 8.97
C ASP A 126 8.26 -11.55 8.93
N LYS A 127 7.59 -11.39 7.77
CA LYS A 127 6.49 -10.46 7.58
C LYS A 127 5.12 -11.04 7.92
N ARG A 128 5.05 -12.36 8.12
CA ARG A 128 3.80 -13.06 8.48
C ARG A 128 3.43 -12.82 9.95
N ILE A 129 2.13 -12.77 10.21
CA ILE A 129 1.57 -12.71 11.55
C ILE A 129 1.50 -14.13 12.10
N ARG A 130 2.09 -14.34 13.28
CA ARG A 130 2.05 -15.63 13.97
C ARG A 130 0.70 -15.79 14.66
N GLU A 131 -0.02 -16.82 14.26
CA GLU A 131 -1.26 -17.25 14.91
C GLU A 131 -0.91 -18.02 16.19
N THR A 132 -1.85 -18.11 17.14
CA THR A 132 -1.65 -18.89 18.38
C THR A 132 -2.88 -19.70 18.74
N GLU A 133 -2.68 -20.95 19.16
CA GLU A 133 -3.78 -21.83 19.59
C GLU A 133 -3.99 -21.80 21.12
N GLY A 134 -3.18 -21.04 21.85
CA GLY A 134 -3.27 -20.95 23.31
C GLY A 134 -2.55 -19.75 23.90
N GLY A 135 -2.45 -19.74 25.24
CA GLY A 135 -1.91 -18.65 26.03
C GLY A 135 -2.99 -17.85 26.77
N GLN A 136 -2.55 -16.84 27.52
CA GLN A 136 -3.46 -15.92 28.20
C GLN A 136 -4.15 -15.03 27.15
N ALA A 137 -5.48 -15.02 27.14
CA ALA A 137 -6.25 -14.19 26.24
C ALA A 137 -6.03 -12.70 26.54
N SER A 138 -5.72 -11.91 25.51
CA SER A 138 -5.64 -10.44 25.61
C SER A 138 -7.01 -9.79 25.79
N PHE A 139 -8.08 -10.46 25.35
CA PHE A 139 -9.45 -9.96 25.47
C PHE A 139 -10.34 -10.99 26.17
N THR A 140 -11.08 -10.53 27.16
CA THR A 140 -11.93 -11.37 28.02
C THR A 140 -13.11 -12.02 27.28
N ASP A 141 -13.59 -11.38 26.21
CA ASP A 141 -14.67 -11.85 25.34
C ASP A 141 -14.19 -12.65 24.13
N VAL A 142 -12.88 -12.94 24.04
CA VAL A 142 -12.28 -13.82 23.03
C VAL A 142 -11.43 -14.88 23.76
N PRO A 143 -12.06 -15.84 24.45
CA PRO A 143 -11.34 -16.94 25.10
C PRO A 143 -10.70 -17.87 24.06
N PRO A 144 -9.75 -18.75 24.45
CA PRO A 144 -9.12 -19.73 23.55
C PRO A 144 -10.08 -20.63 22.77
N THR A 145 -11.31 -20.80 23.27
CA THR A 145 -12.38 -21.57 22.60
C THR A 145 -13.12 -20.80 21.51
N HIS A 146 -12.91 -19.48 21.38
CA HIS A 146 -13.53 -18.67 20.35
C HIS A 146 -12.96 -19.05 18.97
N PRO A 147 -13.78 -19.24 17.91
CA PRO A 147 -13.30 -19.68 16.60
C PRO A 147 -12.17 -18.81 16.01
N ASP A 148 -12.27 -17.49 16.21
CA ASP A 148 -11.28 -16.53 15.73
C ASP A 148 -10.18 -16.18 16.74
N PHE A 149 -10.09 -16.89 17.86
CA PHE A 149 -9.09 -16.64 18.90
C PHE A 149 -7.68 -16.55 18.32
N ARG A 150 -7.30 -17.54 17.49
CA ARG A 150 -5.93 -17.63 16.96
C ARG A 150 -5.50 -16.45 16.11
N TYR A 151 -6.45 -15.80 15.43
CA TYR A 151 -6.20 -14.64 14.59
C TYR A 151 -6.17 -13.37 15.42
N ILE A 152 -7.17 -13.18 16.29
CA ILE A 152 -7.28 -11.99 17.15
C ILE A 152 -6.11 -11.93 18.13
N GLN A 153 -5.79 -13.05 18.78
CA GLN A 153 -4.66 -13.15 19.70
C GLN A 153 -3.32 -13.00 18.96
N GLY A 154 -3.20 -13.53 17.73
CA GLY A 154 -2.02 -13.33 16.89
C GLY A 154 -1.76 -11.85 16.59
N LEU A 155 -2.82 -11.10 16.24
CA LEU A 155 -2.75 -9.66 16.04
C LEU A 155 -2.40 -8.91 17.34
N ALA A 156 -2.95 -9.33 18.48
CA ALA A 156 -2.65 -8.73 19.78
C ALA A 156 -1.17 -8.94 20.17
N ASN A 157 -0.67 -10.16 20.00
CA ASN A 157 0.73 -10.50 20.25
C ASN A 157 1.72 -9.75 19.34
N SER A 158 1.27 -9.35 18.13
CA SER A 158 2.07 -8.52 17.22
C SER A 158 1.92 -7.01 17.46
N GLY A 159 1.12 -6.57 18.45
CA GLY A 159 0.87 -5.15 18.70
C GLY A 159 -0.02 -4.46 17.66
N ILE A 160 -0.83 -5.22 16.91
CA ILE A 160 -1.68 -4.72 15.81
C ILE A 160 -3.18 -4.73 16.20
N ALA A 161 -3.61 -5.60 17.10
CA ALA A 161 -5.03 -5.63 17.48
C ALA A 161 -5.41 -4.38 18.30
N ILE A 162 -6.53 -3.76 17.94
CA ILE A 162 -7.14 -2.69 18.72
C ILE A 162 -8.38 -3.24 19.44
N GLY A 163 -8.31 -3.26 20.78
CA GLY A 163 -9.46 -3.55 21.63
C GLY A 163 -10.62 -2.59 21.37
N TYR A 164 -11.84 -3.03 21.67
CA TYR A 164 -12.97 -2.12 21.73
C TYR A 164 -12.84 -1.20 22.97
N ASP A 165 -12.37 -1.79 24.06
CA ASP A 165 -11.88 -1.14 25.27
C ASP A 165 -10.61 -1.85 25.76
N GLU A 166 -10.15 -1.53 26.97
CA GLU A 166 -8.93 -2.12 27.56
C GLU A 166 -8.99 -3.64 27.76
N THR A 167 -10.18 -4.23 27.78
CA THR A 167 -10.40 -5.62 28.19
C THR A 167 -11.21 -6.45 27.21
N THR A 168 -11.91 -5.82 26.26
CA THR A 168 -12.81 -6.49 25.32
C THR A 168 -12.50 -6.16 23.87
N PHE A 169 -12.79 -7.11 22.97
CA PHE A 169 -12.62 -6.95 21.53
C PHE A 169 -13.94 -6.71 20.79
N LYS A 170 -15.07 -7.20 21.31
CA LYS A 170 -16.41 -7.20 20.68
C LYS A 170 -16.43 -7.89 19.31
N PRO A 171 -16.13 -9.21 19.23
CA PRO A 171 -15.91 -9.93 17.97
C PRO A 171 -17.10 -9.87 17.01
N ASP A 172 -18.33 -9.94 17.52
CA ASP A 172 -19.55 -10.01 16.71
C ASP A 172 -20.09 -8.64 16.26
N GLN A 173 -19.53 -7.54 16.76
CA GLN A 173 -19.99 -6.23 16.34
C GLN A 173 -19.53 -5.88 14.92
N PRO A 174 -20.36 -5.15 14.14
CA PRO A 174 -19.93 -4.61 12.87
C PRO A 174 -18.69 -3.73 13.03
N LEU A 175 -17.71 -3.91 12.14
CA LEU A 175 -16.51 -3.09 12.10
C LEU A 175 -16.83 -1.72 11.47
N THR A 176 -16.48 -0.62 12.15
CA THR A 176 -16.65 0.72 11.57
C THR A 176 -15.49 1.09 10.64
N ARG A 177 -15.70 2.05 9.74
CA ARG A 177 -14.67 2.52 8.80
C ARG A 177 -13.39 2.99 9.50
N GLU A 178 -13.51 3.78 10.56
CA GLU A 178 -12.35 4.25 11.32
C GLU A 178 -11.59 3.11 12.00
N GLN A 179 -12.29 2.11 12.52
CA GLN A 179 -11.68 0.95 13.17
C GLN A 179 -10.95 0.08 12.15
N MET A 180 -11.53 -0.14 10.97
CA MET A 180 -10.87 -0.87 9.89
C MET A 180 -9.54 -0.22 9.52
N ILE A 181 -9.54 1.11 9.36
CA ILE A 181 -8.34 1.86 9.01
C ILE A 181 -7.29 1.78 10.12
N ALA A 182 -7.71 1.91 11.38
CA ALA A 182 -6.82 1.83 12.54
C ALA A 182 -6.20 0.44 12.72
N ILE A 183 -6.92 -0.64 12.44
CA ILE A 183 -6.36 -1.99 12.50
C ILE A 183 -5.46 -2.25 11.27
N LYS A 184 -5.87 -1.81 10.08
CA LYS A 184 -5.14 -2.06 8.83
C LYS A 184 -3.74 -1.45 8.84
N ILE A 185 -3.58 -0.23 9.36
CA ILE A 185 -2.27 0.46 9.35
C ILE A 185 -1.19 -0.31 10.11
N GLY A 186 -1.55 -1.09 11.15
CA GLY A 186 -0.59 -1.91 11.89
C GLY A 186 0.03 -3.02 11.03
N THR A 187 -0.70 -3.55 10.05
CA THR A 187 -0.12 -4.51 9.07
C THR A 187 0.72 -3.86 7.99
N ASP A 188 0.56 -2.55 7.80
CA ASP A 188 1.29 -1.80 6.79
C ASP A 188 2.64 -1.31 7.34
N LYS A 189 2.67 -0.88 8.61
CA LYS A 189 3.88 -0.33 9.26
C LYS A 189 4.59 -1.32 10.17
N GLY A 190 3.92 -2.41 10.55
CA GLY A 190 4.46 -3.45 11.43
C GLY A 190 4.20 -3.26 12.91
N GLU A 191 3.73 -2.09 13.30
CA GLU A 191 3.23 -1.73 14.63
C GLU A 191 2.13 -0.66 14.48
N ILE A 192 1.28 -0.52 15.50
CA ILE A 192 0.49 0.70 15.66
C ILE A 192 1.43 1.70 16.33
N GLU A 193 1.94 2.67 15.56
CA GLU A 193 2.84 3.71 16.08
C GLU A 193 2.25 4.32 17.36
N ASP A 194 3.06 4.40 18.42
CA ASP A 194 2.72 5.32 19.49
C ASP A 194 2.66 6.74 18.92
N PHE A 195 1.74 7.53 19.45
CA PHE A 195 1.48 8.87 18.93
C PHE A 195 2.73 9.77 19.03
N GLU A 196 3.62 9.48 19.97
CA GLU A 196 4.86 10.24 20.21
C GLU A 196 5.89 10.01 19.10
N SER A 197 5.94 8.81 18.53
CA SER A 197 6.85 8.42 17.45
C SER A 197 6.33 8.86 16.09
N ALA A 198 5.01 8.76 15.85
CA ALA A 198 4.37 9.23 14.62
C ALA A 198 4.47 10.77 14.45
N THR A 199 4.55 11.51 15.56
CA THR A 199 4.63 12.98 15.57
C THR A 199 6.05 13.52 15.67
N LYS A 200 7.06 12.67 15.89
CA LYS A 200 8.46 13.11 16.11
C LYS A 200 9.07 13.88 14.94
N ASN A 201 8.50 13.71 13.73
CA ASN A 201 8.85 14.47 12.54
C ASN A 201 7.74 15.45 12.08
N LEU A 202 6.58 15.46 12.75
CA LEU A 202 5.46 16.38 12.54
C LEU A 202 5.52 17.46 13.62
N VAL A 203 6.52 18.33 13.55
CA VAL A 203 6.68 19.45 14.48
C VAL A 203 5.53 20.44 14.24
N SER A 204 4.34 20.21 14.81
CA SER A 204 3.24 21.17 15.09
C SER A 204 1.84 20.55 15.33
N LEU A 205 1.66 19.22 15.43
CA LEU A 205 0.33 18.64 15.72
C LEU A 205 0.15 18.36 17.21
N GLU A 206 -0.88 18.94 17.83
CA GLU A 206 -1.28 18.59 19.21
C GLU A 206 -1.88 17.17 19.26
N PRO A 207 -1.77 16.47 20.40
CA PRO A 207 -2.48 15.22 20.63
C PRO A 207 -3.95 15.27 20.23
N GLY A 208 -4.36 14.33 19.38
CA GLY A 208 -5.73 14.25 18.90
C GLY A 208 -6.08 15.24 17.77
N GLN A 209 -5.11 15.85 17.10
CA GLN A 209 -5.36 16.63 15.88
C GLN A 209 -4.98 15.84 14.62
N LEU A 210 -5.85 15.89 13.62
CA LEU A 210 -5.53 15.37 12.28
C LEU A 210 -4.57 16.32 11.57
N GLY A 211 -3.55 15.75 10.93
CA GLY A 211 -2.59 16.51 10.14
C GLY A 211 -3.23 17.18 8.92
N SER A 212 -2.61 18.25 8.43
CA SER A 212 -3.04 18.99 7.23
C SER A 212 -3.01 18.13 5.96
N ALA A 213 -2.20 17.08 5.93
CA ALA A 213 -2.11 16.14 4.82
C ALA A 213 -3.25 15.11 4.78
N VAL A 214 -3.96 14.90 5.90
CA VAL A 214 -5.19 14.10 5.88
C VAL A 214 -6.24 14.88 5.06
N PRO A 215 -6.94 14.22 4.10
CA PRO A 215 -7.90 14.89 3.24
C PRO A 215 -9.00 15.63 4.02
N ASP A 216 -9.46 16.74 3.44
CA ASP A 216 -10.49 17.59 4.04
C ASP A 216 -11.91 17.04 3.83
N TRP A 217 -12.15 15.82 4.33
CA TRP A 217 -13.50 15.26 4.35
C TRP A 217 -14.39 16.09 5.26
N SER A 218 -15.63 16.34 4.83
CA SER A 218 -16.57 17.22 5.54
C SER A 218 -16.89 16.77 6.98
N ASP A 219 -16.65 15.50 7.28
CA ASP A 219 -16.94 14.82 8.55
C ASP A 219 -15.65 14.28 9.23
N ARG A 220 -14.46 14.75 8.84
CA ARG A 220 -13.19 14.30 9.44
C ARG A 220 -13.10 14.56 10.95
N SER A 221 -13.85 15.53 11.48
CA SER A 221 -13.95 15.81 12.91
C SER A 221 -14.72 14.74 13.69
N GLU A 222 -15.47 13.86 13.02
CA GLU A 222 -16.16 12.73 13.65
C GLU A 222 -15.24 11.51 13.87
N ILE A 223 -13.99 11.56 13.37
CA ILE A 223 -13.00 10.52 13.62
C ILE A 223 -12.69 10.51 15.10
N SER A 224 -12.84 9.33 15.70
CA SER A 224 -12.59 9.15 17.12
C SER A 224 -11.12 9.48 17.47
N PRO A 225 -10.85 10.28 18.52
CA PRO A 225 -9.49 10.74 18.83
C PRO A 225 -8.43 9.64 18.92
N GLN A 226 -8.81 8.47 19.44
CA GLN A 226 -7.91 7.31 19.53
C GLN A 226 -7.47 6.74 18.17
N PHE A 227 -8.18 7.05 17.08
CA PHE A 227 -7.86 6.58 15.73
C PHE A 227 -7.15 7.63 14.87
N ILE A 228 -7.13 8.90 15.30
CA ILE A 228 -6.39 9.97 14.62
C ILE A 228 -4.93 9.62 14.30
N PRO A 229 -4.16 8.95 15.19
CA PRO A 229 -2.80 8.53 14.86
C PRO A 229 -2.76 7.69 13.58
N ALA A 230 -3.65 6.70 13.45
CA ALA A 230 -3.71 5.82 12.28
C ALA A 230 -4.01 6.57 10.97
N PHE A 231 -4.85 7.62 11.02
CA PHE A 231 -5.07 8.47 9.86
C PHE A 231 -3.80 9.26 9.53
N ASN A 232 -3.22 9.97 10.50
CA ASN A 232 -1.99 10.75 10.28
C ASN A 232 -0.86 9.89 9.71
N SER A 233 -0.68 8.66 10.20
CA SER A 233 0.32 7.69 9.74
C SER A 233 0.17 7.31 8.26
N GLN A 234 -1.02 7.43 7.67
CA GLN A 234 -1.27 7.13 6.25
C GLN A 234 -1.07 8.33 5.32
N TYR A 235 -0.99 9.54 5.87
CA TYR A 235 -0.90 10.78 5.09
C TYR A 235 0.40 11.55 5.39
N TYR A 236 1.38 10.86 5.96
CA TYR A 236 2.63 11.45 6.41
C TYR A 236 3.44 12.04 5.24
N VAL A 237 4.09 13.19 5.48
CA VAL A 237 4.90 13.95 4.52
C VAL A 237 6.34 13.96 5.02
N ILE A 238 7.30 13.56 4.18
CA ILE A 238 8.72 13.63 4.55
C ILE A 238 9.26 14.98 4.10
N GLN A 239 9.97 15.66 5.00
CA GLN A 239 10.78 16.83 4.64
C GLN A 239 12.15 16.36 4.15
N THR A 240 12.41 16.52 2.86
CA THR A 240 13.74 16.29 2.27
C THR A 240 14.39 17.63 1.97
N GLY A 241 15.24 18.12 2.89
CA GLY A 241 15.83 19.46 2.78
C GLY A 241 14.79 20.57 3.03
N THR A 242 14.59 21.47 2.06
CA THR A 242 13.59 22.54 2.13
C THR A 242 12.24 22.16 1.50
N ASN A 243 12.13 20.98 0.89
CA ASN A 243 10.94 20.57 0.16
C ASN A 243 10.16 19.53 0.96
N LEU A 244 8.85 19.73 1.04
CA LEU A 244 7.90 18.73 1.51
C LEU A 244 7.54 17.83 0.33
N VAL A 245 7.85 16.55 0.41
CA VAL A 245 7.50 15.57 -0.63
C VAL A 245 6.42 14.65 -0.06
N LEU A 246 5.27 14.61 -0.74
CA LEU A 246 4.31 13.53 -0.57
C LEU A 246 4.92 12.31 -1.26
N GLU A 247 5.40 11.33 -0.50
CA GLU A 247 5.81 10.08 -1.13
C GLU A 247 4.58 9.37 -1.70
N GLU A 248 4.61 9.08 -3.00
CA GLU A 248 3.48 8.54 -3.77
C GLU A 248 3.07 7.12 -3.33
N ASN A 249 3.80 6.51 -2.39
CA ASN A 249 3.61 5.13 -1.94
C ASN A 249 2.96 5.00 -0.55
N LEU A 250 2.23 6.04 -0.10
CA LEU A 250 1.42 5.93 1.10
C LEU A 250 0.34 4.84 0.92
N MET A 251 0.10 4.02 1.95
CA MET A 251 -0.84 2.90 1.86
C MET A 251 -2.30 3.33 1.65
N ARG A 252 -2.60 4.64 1.76
CA ARG A 252 -3.84 5.36 1.34
C ARG A 252 -5.07 4.46 1.38
N ASN A 253 -5.28 3.79 2.52
CA ASN A 253 -6.26 2.71 2.60
C ASN A 253 -7.67 3.26 2.39
N VAL A 254 -7.91 4.53 2.77
CA VAL A 254 -9.18 5.21 2.53
C VAL A 254 -9.45 5.39 1.05
N GLU A 255 -8.53 5.99 0.28
CA GLU A 255 -8.73 6.20 -1.16
C GLU A 255 -8.79 4.90 -1.94
N ARG A 256 -7.96 3.91 -1.59
CA ARG A 256 -8.02 2.59 -2.23
C ARG A 256 -9.38 1.93 -2.01
N THR A 257 -9.93 2.07 -0.81
CA THR A 257 -11.16 1.35 -0.43
C THR A 257 -12.43 2.08 -0.83
N PHE A 258 -12.43 3.42 -0.80
CA PHE A 258 -13.65 4.21 -0.97
C PHE A 258 -13.58 5.19 -2.14
N GLY A 259 -12.42 5.33 -2.79
CA GLY A 259 -12.18 6.27 -3.87
C GLY A 259 -12.07 7.72 -3.39
N ALA A 260 -12.28 8.65 -4.34
CA ALA A 260 -12.33 10.08 -4.05
C ALA A 260 -13.68 10.43 -3.41
N ILE A 261 -13.69 10.55 -2.08
CA ILE A 261 -14.90 10.84 -1.29
C ILE A 261 -14.87 12.26 -0.72
N LYS A 262 -16.06 12.86 -0.60
CA LYS A 262 -16.25 14.14 0.09
C LYS A 262 -16.44 13.97 1.61
N ALA A 263 -16.98 12.83 2.03
CA ALA A 263 -17.27 12.49 3.42
C ALA A 263 -16.80 11.05 3.69
N PHE A 264 -16.06 10.85 4.77
CA PHE A 264 -15.49 9.56 5.14
C PHE A 264 -16.46 8.66 5.92
N LYS A 265 -17.38 9.23 6.68
CA LYS A 265 -18.37 8.56 7.54
C LYS A 265 -17.72 7.57 8.52
N PRO A 266 -16.94 8.05 9.50
CA PRO A 266 -16.09 7.21 10.36
C PRO A 266 -16.83 6.07 11.05
N LYS A 267 -18.09 6.31 11.45
CA LYS A 267 -18.92 5.37 12.23
C LYS A 267 -19.73 4.39 11.39
N THR A 268 -19.71 4.50 10.06
CA THR A 268 -20.47 3.58 9.20
C THR A 268 -19.86 2.18 9.23
N PRO A 269 -20.68 1.11 9.34
CA PRO A 269 -20.20 -0.26 9.20
C PRO A 269 -19.58 -0.51 7.83
N VAL A 270 -18.43 -1.19 7.82
CA VAL A 270 -17.73 -1.60 6.61
C VAL A 270 -18.42 -2.83 6.02
N THR A 271 -18.61 -2.82 4.71
CA THR A 271 -19.11 -3.99 3.97
C THR A 271 -17.98 -4.99 3.69
N ARG A 272 -18.33 -6.26 3.49
CA ARG A 272 -17.37 -7.32 3.12
C ARG A 272 -16.58 -6.98 1.84
N GLY A 273 -17.21 -6.36 0.85
CA GLY A 273 -16.54 -5.90 -0.37
C GLY A 273 -15.52 -4.79 -0.12
N GLU A 274 -15.87 -3.78 0.69
CA GLU A 274 -14.93 -2.73 1.10
C GLU A 274 -13.76 -3.33 1.90
N ALA A 275 -14.03 -4.24 2.83
CA ALA A 275 -12.98 -4.94 3.57
C ALA A 275 -12.02 -5.70 2.63
N ALA A 276 -12.54 -6.41 1.63
CA ALA A 276 -11.72 -7.12 0.65
C ALA A 276 -10.82 -6.15 -0.15
N VAL A 277 -11.35 -5.01 -0.60
CA VAL A 277 -10.54 -3.98 -1.30
C VAL A 277 -9.46 -3.38 -0.39
N CYS A 278 -9.78 -3.15 0.88
CA CYS A 278 -8.80 -2.68 1.85
C CYS A 278 -7.65 -3.70 2.01
N LEU A 279 -7.96 -5.00 2.03
CA LEU A 279 -7.00 -6.09 2.23
C LEU A 279 -6.24 -6.54 0.97
N SER A 280 -6.55 -5.99 -0.21
CA SER A 280 -5.89 -6.38 -1.48
C SER A 280 -4.42 -5.96 -1.60
N LYS A 281 -3.91 -5.18 -0.65
CA LYS A 281 -2.54 -4.68 -0.61
C LYS A 281 -2.06 -4.54 0.84
N MET A 282 -0.84 -5.01 1.10
CA MET A 282 -0.17 -4.92 2.40
C MET A 282 1.14 -4.13 2.27
N GLY A 283 1.41 -3.28 3.26
CA GLY A 283 2.70 -2.60 3.40
C GLY A 283 3.83 -3.57 3.74
N ASP A 284 5.03 -3.16 3.36
CA ASP A 284 6.28 -3.80 3.77
C ASP A 284 6.63 -3.28 5.17
N ARG A 285 6.39 -4.11 6.19
CA ARG A 285 6.54 -3.79 7.62
C ARG A 285 7.98 -3.42 8.06
N ALA A 286 8.94 -3.33 7.14
CA ALA A 286 10.31 -2.96 7.44
C ALA A 286 10.42 -1.45 7.72
N ILE A 287 11.04 -1.10 8.84
CA ILE A 287 11.24 0.29 9.27
C ILE A 287 11.97 1.08 8.17
N GLY A 288 11.35 2.19 7.72
CA GLY A 288 11.89 3.05 6.66
C GLY A 288 11.68 2.53 5.23
N ASN A 289 11.03 1.38 5.05
CA ASN A 289 10.61 0.87 3.75
C ASN A 289 9.14 1.22 3.51
N LEU A 290 8.85 1.91 2.42
CA LEU A 290 7.48 2.23 1.98
C LEU A 290 6.99 1.28 0.87
N GLY A 291 7.68 0.15 0.73
CA GLY A 291 7.29 -0.94 -0.14
C GLY A 291 5.92 -1.50 0.22
N SER A 292 5.37 -2.25 -0.72
CA SER A 292 4.10 -2.94 -0.52
C SER A 292 3.98 -4.08 -1.50
N ARG A 293 3.05 -4.99 -1.22
CA ARG A 293 2.73 -6.10 -2.09
C ARG A 293 1.23 -6.24 -2.25
N THR A 294 0.78 -6.39 -3.49
CA THR A 294 -0.63 -6.64 -3.81
C THR A 294 -0.93 -8.13 -3.88
N VAL A 295 -2.22 -8.47 -3.84
CA VAL A 295 -2.69 -9.84 -4.02
C VAL A 295 -2.34 -10.41 -5.40
N GLU A 296 -2.35 -9.58 -6.46
CA GLU A 296 -1.95 -9.97 -7.81
C GLU A 296 -0.47 -10.34 -7.88
N GLN A 297 0.39 -9.54 -7.26
CA GLN A 297 1.82 -9.84 -7.16
C GLN A 297 2.06 -11.14 -6.39
N ALA A 298 1.34 -11.36 -5.30
CA ALA A 298 1.44 -12.60 -4.54
C ALA A 298 0.98 -13.83 -5.35
N LEU A 299 -0.13 -13.74 -6.09
CA LEU A 299 -0.61 -14.80 -6.98
C LEU A 299 0.41 -15.12 -8.06
N ARG A 300 0.97 -14.10 -8.71
CA ARG A 300 2.02 -14.27 -9.72
C ARG A 300 3.25 -14.97 -9.13
N ASN A 301 3.71 -14.53 -7.97
CA ASN A 301 4.88 -15.13 -7.31
C ASN A 301 4.64 -16.60 -6.95
N LYS A 302 3.43 -16.97 -6.53
CA LYS A 302 3.07 -18.38 -6.29
C LYS A 302 3.11 -19.20 -7.59
N ALA A 303 2.50 -18.70 -8.66
CA ALA A 303 2.52 -19.38 -9.96
C ALA A 303 3.94 -19.62 -10.49
N LEU A 304 4.85 -18.64 -10.28
CA LEU A 304 6.26 -18.77 -10.64
C LEU A 304 7.00 -19.83 -9.81
N GLN A 305 6.65 -20.05 -8.53
CA GLN A 305 7.24 -21.11 -7.71
C GLN A 305 6.72 -22.51 -8.07
N GLU A 306 5.48 -22.60 -8.55
CA GLU A 306 4.84 -23.86 -8.93
C GLU A 306 5.19 -24.31 -10.36
N SER A 307 5.72 -23.40 -11.19
CA SER A 307 6.23 -23.73 -12.52
C SER A 307 7.62 -24.39 -12.41
N PRO A 308 7.79 -25.66 -12.81
CA PRO A 308 9.10 -26.29 -12.80
C PRO A 308 10.04 -25.54 -13.75
N ALA A 309 11.27 -25.26 -13.30
CA ALA A 309 12.32 -24.71 -14.16
C ALA A 309 12.50 -25.63 -15.37
N LEU A 310 12.18 -25.12 -16.56
CA LEU A 310 12.36 -25.79 -17.85
C LEU A 310 13.84 -26.01 -18.18
#